data_AF-A0A9W8B6H1-F1
#
_entry.id   AF-A0A9W8B6H1-F1
#
_cell.length_a   1.000
_cell.length_b   1.000
_cell.length_c   1.000
_cell.angle_alpha   90.00
_cell.angle_beta   90.00
_cell.angle_gamma   90.00
#
_symmetry.space_group_name_H-M   'P 1'
#
loop_
_entity.id
_entity.type
_entity.pdbx_description
1 polymer ?
#
loop_
_entity_poly.entity_id
_entity_poly.type
_entity_poly.pdbx_seq_one_letter_code
_entity_poly.pdbx_strand_id
1 'polypeptide(L)'
;MSDFVYREHAVRSLSLRQMLFPPESTYAWEFGGLPQSIEALTTAEVIDYHKEFYSYNNMTLILVGAYDECPAAIFNVLDSLDAEIVASPPALARLMPPIRSKLEKRRTDVLFASE
;
A
#
# COMPACT_ATOMS: atom_id res chain seq x y z
N MET A 1 13.09 -25.17 10.93
CA MET A 1 14.21 -24.44 10.29
C MET A 1 13.76 -23.32 9.34
N SER A 2 12.46 -23.06 9.14
CA SER A 2 11.94 -22.12 8.13
C SER A 2 11.74 -20.67 8.62
N ASP A 3 11.25 -20.48 9.85
CA ASP A 3 10.70 -19.17 10.25
C ASP A 3 11.78 -18.15 10.68
N PHE A 4 12.86 -18.64 11.28
CA PHE A 4 13.97 -17.80 11.74
C PHE A 4 14.72 -17.18 10.55
N VAL A 5 14.94 -17.96 9.49
CA VAL A 5 15.61 -17.50 8.26
C VAL A 5 14.77 -16.44 7.56
N TYR A 6 13.46 -16.63 7.48
CA TYR A 6 12.55 -15.68 6.82
C TYR A 6 12.53 -14.30 7.49
N ARG A 7 12.56 -14.27 8.83
CA ARG A 7 12.61 -13.02 9.61
C ARG A 7 13.88 -12.23 9.35
N GLU A 8 15.02 -12.90 9.22
CA GLU A 8 16.30 -12.23 8.99
C GLU A 8 16.37 -11.54 7.63
N HIS A 9 15.80 -12.16 6.59
CA HIS A 9 15.76 -11.57 5.24
C HIS A 9 14.96 -10.28 5.18
N ALA A 10 13.80 -10.22 5.83
CA ALA A 10 12.96 -9.02 5.84
C ALA A 10 13.70 -7.84 6.49
N VAL A 11 14.29 -8.06 7.68
CA VAL A 11 15.03 -7.02 8.41
C VAL A 11 16.23 -6.51 7.61
N ARG A 12 17.03 -7.41 7.03
CA ARG A 12 18.18 -7.03 6.20
C ARG A 12 17.75 -6.27 4.94
N SER A 13 16.66 -6.68 4.31
CA SER A 13 16.13 -6.01 3.11
C SER A 13 15.60 -4.61 3.43
N LEU A 14 15.00 -4.40 4.60
CA LEU A 14 14.61 -3.07 5.08
C LEU A 14 15.81 -2.16 5.25
N SER A 15 16.83 -2.62 5.98
CA SER A 15 18.03 -1.84 6.21
C SER A 15 18.71 -1.44 4.90
N LEU A 16 18.78 -2.36 3.94
CA LEU A 16 19.31 -2.06 2.62
C LEU A 16 18.47 -0.99 1.90
N ARG A 17 17.14 -1.10 1.91
CA ARG A 17 16.24 -0.09 1.29
C ARG A 17 16.40 1.28 1.93
N GLN A 18 16.52 1.36 3.25
CA GLN A 18 16.76 2.61 3.99
C GLN A 18 18.12 3.25 3.67
N MET A 19 19.11 2.46 3.26
CA MET A 19 20.41 2.98 2.80
C MET A 19 20.38 3.43 1.33
N LEU A 20 19.54 2.80 0.50
CA LEU A 20 19.45 3.06 -0.94
C LEU A 20 18.51 4.22 -1.29
N PHE A 21 17.44 4.39 -0.53
CA PHE A 21 16.40 5.38 -0.81
C PHE A 21 16.39 6.49 0.25
N PRO A 22 16.16 7.74 -0.15
CA PRO A 22 16.04 8.84 0.80
C PRO A 22 14.81 8.64 1.70
N PRO A 23 14.78 9.17 2.94
CA PRO A 23 13.67 8.98 3.88
C PRO A 23 12.30 9.44 3.35
N GLU A 24 12.28 10.40 2.43
CA GLU A 24 11.08 10.91 1.77
C GLU A 24 10.49 9.92 0.75
N SER A 25 11.28 8.94 0.30
CA SER A 25 10.84 7.89 -0.61
C SER A 25 10.07 6.81 0.16
N THR A 26 8.92 6.41 -0.37
CA THR A 26 8.10 5.32 0.17
C THR A 26 8.84 3.98 0.13
N TYR A 27 9.79 3.81 -0.78
CA TYR A 27 10.60 2.59 -0.88
C TYR A 27 11.56 2.37 0.29
N ALA A 28 11.85 3.41 1.09
CA ALA A 28 12.67 3.28 2.29
C ALA A 28 11.92 2.59 3.45
N TRP A 29 10.62 2.34 3.33
CA TRP A 29 9.77 1.91 4.44
C TRP A 29 9.16 0.52 4.23
N GLU A 30 8.64 -0.05 5.32
CA GLU A 30 7.94 -1.32 5.26
C GLU A 30 6.53 -1.18 4.70
N PHE A 31 6.17 -2.08 3.79
CA PHE A 31 4.84 -2.11 3.17
C PHE A 31 3.77 -2.72 4.10
N GLY A 32 4.18 -3.61 5.00
CA GLY A 32 3.28 -4.28 5.95
C GLY A 32 2.90 -3.44 7.17
N GLY A 33 3.50 -2.25 7.33
CA GLY A 33 3.33 -1.40 8.50
C GLY A 33 4.10 -1.89 9.73
N LEU A 34 4.41 -0.95 10.63
CA LEU A 34 4.97 -1.27 11.94
C LEU A 34 3.83 -1.63 12.89
N PRO A 35 4.03 -2.58 13.84
CA PRO A 35 3.00 -2.95 14.80
C PRO A 35 2.36 -1.77 15.52
N GLN A 36 3.17 -0.79 15.92
CA GLN A 36 2.72 0.42 16.62
C GLN A 36 1.88 1.34 15.70
N SER A 37 2.21 1.40 14.42
CA SER A 37 1.46 2.18 13.43
C SER A 37 0.11 1.53 13.11
N ILE A 38 0.07 0.19 13.08
CA ILE A 38 -1.16 -0.57 12.84
C ILE A 38 -2.12 -0.41 14.02
N GLU A 39 -1.61 -0.47 15.25
CA GLU A 39 -2.43 -0.28 16.46
C GLU A 39 -3.06 1.11 16.55
N ALA A 40 -2.35 2.15 16.07
CA ALA A 40 -2.84 3.53 16.09
C ALA A 40 -3.77 3.88 14.92
N LEU A 41 -3.91 3.01 13.91
CA LEU A 41 -4.63 3.31 12.68
C LEU A 41 -6.15 3.31 12.91
N THR A 42 -6.82 4.37 12.47
CA THR A 42 -8.29 4.50 12.59
C THR A 42 -9.01 4.05 11.32
N THR A 43 -10.24 3.57 11.47
CA THR A 43 -11.09 3.19 10.33
C THR A 43 -11.33 4.38 9.38
N ALA A 44 -11.45 5.60 9.91
CA ALA A 44 -11.64 6.79 9.11
C ALA A 44 -10.42 7.04 8.19
N GLU A 45 -9.21 6.94 8.72
CA GLU A 45 -7.97 7.08 7.93
C GLU A 45 -7.87 6.01 6.84
N VAL A 46 -8.30 4.78 7.09
CA VAL A 46 -8.33 3.71 6.08
C VAL A 46 -9.31 4.04 4.95
N ILE A 47 -10.52 4.50 5.30
CA ILE A 47 -11.54 4.88 4.32
C ILE A 47 -11.06 6.07 3.47
N ASP A 48 -10.45 7.06 4.12
CA ASP A 48 -9.94 8.26 3.44
C ASP A 48 -8.77 7.91 2.50
N TYR A 49 -7.85 7.05 2.94
CA TYR A 49 -6.77 6.54 2.10
C TYR A 49 -7.31 5.78 0.88
N HIS A 50 -8.31 4.91 1.07
CA HIS A 50 -8.92 4.20 -0.06
C HIS A 50 -9.57 5.16 -1.06
N LYS A 51 -10.33 6.15 -0.59
CA LYS A 51 -10.96 7.16 -1.45
C LYS A 51 -9.94 8.00 -2.21
N GLU A 52 -8.78 8.27 -1.59
CA GLU A 52 -7.72 9.08 -2.20
C GLU A 52 -6.92 8.29 -3.26
N PHE A 53 -6.58 7.03 -3.00
CA PHE A 53 -5.61 6.28 -3.80
C PHE A 53 -6.21 5.15 -4.66
N TYR A 54 -7.42 4.68 -4.38
CA TYR A 54 -8.09 3.61 -5.16
C TYR A 54 -9.23 4.20 -5.98
N SER A 55 -8.88 4.70 -7.17
CA SER A 55 -9.83 5.24 -8.14
C SER A 55 -9.88 4.37 -9.39
N TYR A 56 -10.95 4.43 -10.17
CA TYR A 56 -11.00 3.69 -11.43
C TYR A 56 -9.92 4.12 -12.42
N ASN A 57 -9.52 5.40 -12.40
CA ASN A 57 -8.55 5.96 -13.34
C ASN A 57 -7.10 5.50 -13.14
N ASN A 58 -6.76 4.94 -11.97
CA ASN A 58 -5.43 4.39 -11.70
C ASN A 58 -5.44 2.87 -11.51
N MET A 59 -6.53 2.20 -11.86
CA MET A 59 -6.70 0.76 -11.77
C MET A 59 -6.37 0.08 -13.10
N THR A 60 -5.77 -1.10 -13.06
CA THR A 60 -5.56 -1.94 -14.25
C THR A 60 -6.14 -3.33 -13.98
N LEU A 61 -7.08 -3.74 -14.82
CA LEU A 61 -7.67 -5.08 -14.79
C LEU A 61 -6.95 -5.98 -15.80
N ILE A 62 -6.42 -7.11 -15.34
CA ILE A 62 -5.75 -8.10 -16.19
C ILE A 62 -6.60 -9.38 -16.17
N LEU A 63 -7.09 -9.78 -17.34
CA LEU A 63 -7.90 -10.97 -17.53
C LEU A 63 -7.04 -12.06 -18.20
N VAL A 64 -6.93 -13.23 -17.56
CA VAL A 64 -6.11 -14.34 -18.05
C VAL A 64 -6.92 -15.63 -17.96
N GLY A 65 -7.13 -16.29 -19.11
CA GLY A 65 -7.89 -17.53 -19.18
C GLY A 65 -8.46 -17.79 -20.58
N ALA A 66 -9.13 -18.93 -20.73
CA ALA A 66 -9.92 -19.25 -21.91
C ALA A 66 -11.30 -18.59 -21.76
N TYR A 67 -11.54 -17.53 -22.52
CA TYR A 67 -12.81 -16.80 -22.52
C TYR A 67 -13.62 -17.04 -23.80
N ASP A 68 -13.28 -18.12 -24.52
CA ASP A 68 -13.72 -18.38 -25.90
C ASP A 68 -15.25 -18.51 -26.03
N GLU A 69 -15.94 -18.89 -24.95
CA GLU A 69 -17.38 -19.14 -24.96
C GLU A 69 -18.22 -17.91 -24.60
N CYS A 70 -17.66 -16.91 -23.92
CA CYS A 70 -18.42 -15.70 -23.55
C CYS A 70 -17.56 -14.44 -23.32
N PRO A 71 -16.75 -13.99 -24.30
CA PRO A 71 -15.99 -12.75 -24.15
C PRO A 71 -16.93 -11.54 -24.03
N ALA A 72 -18.06 -11.58 -24.75
CA ALA A 72 -19.05 -10.51 -24.78
C ALA A 72 -19.68 -10.23 -23.41
N ALA A 73 -19.86 -11.24 -22.55
CA ALA A 73 -20.45 -11.02 -21.23
C ALA A 73 -19.55 -10.18 -20.32
N ILE A 74 -18.23 -10.36 -20.41
CA ILE A 74 -17.27 -9.58 -19.62
C ILE A 74 -17.25 -8.14 -20.11
N PHE A 75 -17.18 -7.92 -21.42
CA PHE A 75 -17.19 -6.57 -21.98
C PHE A 75 -18.51 -5.84 -21.70
N ASN A 76 -19.66 -6.52 -21.76
CA ASN A 76 -20.95 -5.91 -21.40
C ASN A 76 -20.98 -5.43 -19.93
N VAL A 77 -20.33 -6.15 -19.01
CA VAL A 77 -20.21 -5.72 -17.60
C VAL A 77 -19.27 -4.52 -17.49
N LEU A 78 -18.15 -4.52 -18.23
CA LEU A 78 -17.23 -3.38 -18.26
C LEU A 78 -17.90 -2.13 -18.83
N ASP A 79 -18.66 -2.27 -19.92
CA ASP A 79 -19.43 -1.17 -20.53
C ASP A 79 -20.46 -0.58 -19.55
N SER A 80 -21.05 -1.40 -18.67
CA SER A 80 -21.96 -0.91 -17.63
C SER A 80 -21.23 -0.09 -16.55
N LEU A 81 -19.95 -0.37 -16.31
CA LEU A 81 -19.11 0.37 -15.36
C LEU A 81 -18.55 1.66 -15.96
N ASP A 82 -18.43 1.77 -17.28
CA ASP A 82 -17.87 2.95 -17.96
C ASP A 82 -18.57 4.26 -17.55
N ALA A 83 -19.89 4.23 -17.32
CA ALA A 83 -20.62 5.40 -16.84
C ALA A 83 -20.15 5.88 -15.46
N GLU A 84 -19.78 4.96 -14.56
CA GLU A 84 -19.23 5.27 -13.23
C GLU A 84 -17.77 5.74 -13.31
N ILE A 85 -16.99 5.18 -14.24
CA ILE A 85 -15.59 5.54 -14.48
C ILE A 85 -15.51 6.99 -15.01
N VAL A 86 -16.33 7.32 -16.02
CA VAL A 86 -16.36 8.67 -16.62
C VAL A 86 -16.84 9.72 -15.62
N ALA A 87 -17.75 9.37 -14.72
CA ALA A 87 -18.29 10.28 -13.70
C ALA A 87 -17.26 10.66 -12.61
N SER A 88 -16.17 9.90 -12.47
CA SER A 88 -15.09 10.16 -11.52
C SER A 88 -13.85 10.64 -12.28
N PRO A 89 -13.69 11.94 -12.57
CA PRO A 89 -12.54 12.43 -13.32
C PRO A 89 -11.23 12.17 -12.56
N PRO A 90 -10.09 11.98 -13.26
CA PRO A 90 -8.83 11.67 -12.61
C PRO A 90 -8.45 12.81 -11.68
N ALA A 91 -8.45 12.54 -10.38
CA ALA A 91 -7.60 13.31 -9.49
C ALA A 91 -6.19 13.11 -10.03
N LEU A 92 -5.56 14.17 -10.57
CA LEU A 92 -4.13 14.18 -10.90
C LEU A 92 -3.42 13.43 -9.77
N ALA A 93 -2.68 12.38 -10.11
CA ALA A 93 -1.98 11.55 -9.14
C ALA A 93 -1.26 12.49 -8.18
N ARG A 94 -1.81 12.68 -6.99
CA ARG A 94 -1.08 13.41 -5.96
C ARG A 94 0.13 12.54 -5.72
N LEU A 95 1.32 13.10 -5.94
CA LEU A 95 2.53 12.49 -5.40
C LEU A 95 2.19 12.14 -3.96
N MET A 96 2.34 10.86 -3.59
CA MET A 96 2.05 10.42 -2.23
C MET A 96 2.65 11.46 -1.29
N PRO A 97 1.86 12.02 -0.36
CA PRO A 97 2.37 13.05 0.51
C PRO A 97 3.63 12.52 1.18
N PRO A 98 4.70 13.34 1.31
CA PRO A 98 5.88 12.92 2.03
C PRO A 98 5.44 12.41 3.40
N ILE A 99 5.99 11.29 3.82
CA ILE A 99 5.59 10.61 5.05
C ILE A 99 5.56 11.66 6.16
N ARG A 100 4.39 11.85 6.76
CA ARG A 100 4.25 12.72 7.93
C ARG A 100 5.04 12.07 9.04
N SER A 101 6.26 12.54 9.26
CA SER A 101 7.17 12.15 10.34
C SER A 101 6.67 12.56 11.73
N LYS A 102 5.35 12.57 11.97
CA LYS A 102 4.81 12.93 13.28
C LYS A 102 5.11 11.80 14.26
N LEU A 103 6.22 11.99 14.96
CA LEU A 103 6.68 11.30 16.17
C LEU A 103 6.75 9.77 16.08
N GLU A 104 7.73 9.27 15.33
CA GLU A 104 8.37 8.03 15.79
C GLU A 104 9.11 8.36 17.09
N LYS A 105 8.62 7.85 18.23
CA LYS A 105 9.46 7.74 19.43
C LYS A 105 10.59 6.80 19.04
N ARG A 106 11.81 7.34 19.02
CA ARG A 106 12.99 6.57 18.64
C ARG A 106 13.09 5.37 19.57
N ARG A 107 13.44 4.22 19.00
CA ARG A 107 13.57 2.94 19.73
C ARG A 107 14.54 3.01 20.93
N THR A 108 15.36 4.06 21.02
CA THR A 108 16.20 4.41 22.18
C THR A 108 15.42 4.77 23.44
N ASP A 109 14.13 5.11 23.32
CA ASP A 109 13.29 5.55 24.44
C ASP A 109 12.55 4.38 25.12
N VAL A 110 12.68 3.16 24.56
CA VAL A 110 12.18 1.93 25.17
C VAL A 110 13.32 1.31 25.98
N LEU A 111 13.41 1.70 27.26
CA LEU A 111 14.19 0.94 28.24
C LEU A 111 13.62 -0.49 28.25
N PHE A 112 14.37 -1.44 27.69
CA PHE A 112 14.12 -2.84 27.97
C PHE A 112 14.33 -3.03 29.48
N ALA A 113 13.23 -3.17 30.21
CA ALA A 113 13.29 -3.64 31.58
C ALA A 113 13.93 -5.03 31.54
N SER A 114 15.18 -5.10 31.98
CA SER A 114 15.88 -6.34 32.25
C SER A 114 15.31 -6.92 33.55
N GLU A 115 14.52 -7.98 33.43
CA GLU A 115 14.28 -8.98 34.47
C GLU A 115 14.58 -10.36 33.91
#